data_AF-A0A016SS44-F1
#
_entry.id   AF-A0A016SS44-F1
#
_cell.length_a   1.000
_cell.length_b   1.000
_cell.length_c   1.000
_cell.angle_alpha   90.00
_cell.angle_beta   90.00
_cell.angle_gamma   90.00
#
_symmetry.space_group_name_H-M   'P 1'
#
loop_
_entity.id
_entity.type
_entity.pdbx_description
1 polymer ?
#
loop_
_entity_poly.entity_id
_entity_poly.type
_entity_poly.pdbx_seq_one_letter_code
_entity_poly.pdbx_strand_id
1 'polypeptide(L)'
;MVPTAIYASETWKMSASAIKKINGFHLGCLRRIMKICYVDHVTNEEVLRRSSTTSLHVIIAQRQVRIAGHILRMPQQRIPHGAMSWIPPNGKGTGTRGDERSPMTFN
;
A
#
# COMPACT_ATOMS: atom_id res chain seq x y z
N MET A 1 -12.88 13.06 9.39
CA MET A 1 -11.45 12.74 9.63
C MET A 1 -10.95 11.51 8.89
N VAL A 2 -11.74 10.43 8.77
CA VAL A 2 -11.36 9.19 8.07
C VAL A 2 -10.95 9.38 6.59
N PRO A 3 -11.59 10.24 5.77
CA PRO A 3 -11.25 10.36 4.34
C PRO A 3 -9.85 10.91 4.07
N THR A 4 -9.42 11.93 4.82
CA THR A 4 -8.11 12.59 4.65
C THR A 4 -6.95 11.65 4.98
N ALA A 5 -7.08 10.88 6.07
CA ALA A 5 -6.06 9.91 6.46
C ALA A 5 -5.94 8.77 5.45
N ILE A 6 -7.06 8.33 4.86
CA ILE A 6 -7.08 7.32 3.79
C ILE A 6 -6.37 7.84 2.54
N TYR A 7 -6.71 9.05 2.08
CA TYR A 7 -6.11 9.62 0.88
C TYR A 7 -4.59 9.84 1.02
N ALA A 8 -4.14 10.33 2.18
CA ALA A 8 -2.72 10.45 2.49
C ALA A 8 -2.01 9.08 2.50
N SER A 9 -2.72 8.04 2.94
CA SER A 9 -2.19 6.67 2.96
C SER A 9 -2.15 5.99 1.58
N GLU A 10 -3.04 6.39 0.67
CA GLU A 10 -3.07 5.87 -0.69
C GLU A 10 -1.84 6.31 -1.49
N THR A 11 -1.38 7.56 -1.25
CA THR A 11 -0.32 8.21 -2.04
C THR A 11 1.10 8.02 -1.49
N TRP A 12 1.26 7.61 -0.23
CA TRP A 12 2.57 7.44 0.40
C TRP A 12 2.96 5.97 0.60
N LYS A 13 4.27 5.69 0.63
CA LYS A 13 4.80 4.38 1.03
C LYS A 13 4.43 4.11 2.49
N MET A 14 3.38 3.32 2.70
CA MET A 14 2.86 3.03 4.03
C MET A 14 3.85 2.14 4.78
N SER A 15 4.46 2.69 5.83
CA SER A 15 5.22 1.91 6.79
C SER A 15 4.28 1.09 7.67
N ALA A 16 4.74 -0.07 8.15
CA ALA A 16 3.96 -0.92 9.05
C ALA A 16 3.50 -0.16 10.31
N SER A 17 4.28 0.80 10.79
CA SER A 17 3.93 1.65 11.93
C SER A 17 2.80 2.63 11.62
N ALA A 18 2.77 3.22 10.43
CA ALA A 18 1.66 4.08 9.99
C ALA A 18 0.36 3.28 9.87
N ILE A 19 0.44 2.08 9.30
CA ILE A 19 -0.70 1.15 9.18
C ILE A 19 -1.27 0.80 10.56
N LYS A 20 -0.40 0.48 11.53
CA LYS A 20 -0.83 0.15 12.90
C LYS A 20 -1.56 1.31 13.57
N LYS A 21 -1.08 2.54 13.40
CA LYS A 21 -1.72 3.75 13.95
C LYS A 21 -3.11 3.98 13.35
N ILE A 22 -3.25 3.83 12.03
CA ILE A 22 -4.53 4.00 11.33
C ILE A 22 -5.54 2.93 11.73
N ASN A 23 -5.13 1.66 11.81
CA ASN A 23 -6.00 0.59 12.28
C ASN A 23 -6.43 0.83 13.73
N GLY A 24 -5.52 1.29 14.60
CA GLY A 24 -5.84 1.64 16.00
C GLY A 24 -6.86 2.76 16.10
N PHE A 25 -6.72 3.83 15.29
CA PHE A 25 -7.69 4.91 15.22
C PHE A 25 -9.06 4.43 14.74
N HIS A 26 -9.11 3.69 13.63
CA HIS A 26 -10.34 3.12 13.09
C HIS A 26 -11.08 2.27 14.12
N LEU A 27 -10.34 1.42 14.82
CA LEU A 27 -10.90 0.54 15.83
C LEU A 27 -11.36 1.30 17.09
N GLY A 28 -10.66 2.36 17.48
CA GLY A 28 -11.09 3.26 18.54
C GLY A 28 -12.40 3.99 18.19
N CYS A 29 -12.57 4.40 16.93
CA CYS A 29 -13.83 4.95 16.44
C CYS A 29 -14.96 3.90 16.48
N LEU A 30 -14.71 2.68 16.00
CA LEU A 30 -15.69 1.58 16.01
C LEU A 30 -16.14 1.24 17.43
N ARG A 31 -15.21 1.13 18.39
CA ARG A 31 -15.54 0.89 19.80
C ARG A 31 -16.44 1.98 20.39
N ARG A 32 -16.16 3.26 20.06
CA ARG A 32 -16.99 4.39 20.51
C ARG A 32 -18.40 4.37 19.92
N ILE A 33 -18.54 4.02 18.63
CA ILE A 33 -19.84 3.92 17.96
C ILE A 33 -20.66 2.77 18.54
N MET A 34 -20.05 1.60 18.75
CA MET A 34 -20.71 0.42 19.30
C MET A 34 -20.86 0.44 20.83
N LYS A 35 -20.42 1.52 21.49
CA LYS A 35 -20.41 1.68 22.96
C LYS A 35 -19.80 0.48 23.71
N ILE A 36 -18.77 -0.14 23.13
CA ILE A 36 -18.07 -1.27 23.75
C ILE A 36 -17.17 -0.72 24.85
N CYS A 37 -17.45 -1.14 26.08
CA CYS A 37 -16.67 -0.76 27.24
C CYS A 37 -15.39 -1.58 27.29
N TYR A 38 -14.34 -1.03 27.94
CA TYR A 38 -13.09 -1.75 28.17
C TYR A 38 -13.32 -3.07 28.95
N VAL A 39 -14.35 -3.07 29.80
CA VAL A 39 -14.78 -4.21 30.63
C VAL A 39 -15.28 -5.40 29.82
N ASP A 40 -15.76 -5.17 28.59
CA ASP A 40 -16.31 -6.23 27.74
C ASP A 40 -15.21 -7.15 27.17
N HIS A 41 -13.91 -6.82 27.37
CA HIS A 41 -12.75 -7.58 26.91
C HIS A 41 -12.83 -8.06 25.45
N VAL A 42 -13.54 -7.30 24.59
CA VAL A 42 -13.79 -7.69 23.21
C VAL A 42 -12.51 -7.55 22.39
N THR A 43 -12.09 -8.66 21.78
CA THR A 43 -10.94 -8.71 20.88
C THR A 43 -11.15 -7.80 19.67
N ASN A 44 -10.06 -7.33 19.08
CA ASN A 44 -10.11 -6.45 17.91
C ASN A 44 -10.84 -7.11 16.73
N GLU A 45 -10.70 -8.43 16.58
CA GLU A 45 -11.37 -9.24 15.56
C GLU A 45 -12.88 -9.30 15.76
N GLU A 46 -13.34 -9.45 17.00
CA GLU A 46 -14.77 -9.49 17.31
C GLU A 46 -15.44 -8.12 17.10
N VAL A 47 -14.72 -7.02 17.38
CA VAL A 47 -15.18 -5.66 17.04
C VAL A 47 -15.36 -5.50 15.53
N LEU A 48 -14.42 -6.01 14.72
CA LEU A 48 -14.53 -5.99 13.26
C LEU A 48 -15.66 -6.89 12.76
N ARG A 49 -15.84 -8.07 13.35
CA ARG A 49 -16.92 -9.01 13.01
C ARG A 49 -18.30 -8.40 13.27
N ARG A 50 -18.49 -7.79 14.44
CA ARG A 50 -19.76 -7.12 14.82
C ARG A 50 -20.07 -5.92 13.94
N SER A 51 -19.05 -5.16 13.53
CA SER A 51 -19.22 -4.03 12.62
C SER A 51 -19.33 -4.44 11.15
N SER A 52 -19.22 -5.73 10.82
CA SER A 52 -19.18 -6.25 9.44
C SER A 52 -18.18 -5.50 8.55
N THR A 53 -17.13 -4.91 9.14
CA THR A 53 -16.22 -3.99 8.48
C THR A 53 -14.82 -4.60 8.41
N THR A 54 -14.20 -4.54 7.23
CA THR A 54 -12.83 -4.98 7.05
C THR A 54 -11.86 -3.94 7.62
N SER A 55 -10.72 -4.40 8.15
CA SER A 55 -9.67 -3.50 8.62
C SER A 55 -9.28 -2.47 7.55
N LEU A 56 -9.13 -1.21 7.96
CA LEU A 56 -8.91 -0.10 7.05
C LEU A 56 -7.65 -0.28 6.17
N HIS A 57 -6.61 -0.93 6.68
CA HIS A 57 -5.41 -1.25 5.90
C HIS A 57 -5.68 -2.16 4.70
N VAL A 58 -6.63 -3.11 4.81
CA VAL A 58 -6.99 -4.01 3.70
C VAL A 58 -7.66 -3.21 2.60
N ILE A 59 -8.54 -2.28 2.98
CA ILE A 59 -9.23 -1.39 2.03
C ILE A 59 -8.20 -0.52 1.29
N ILE A 60 -7.22 0.04 2.02
CA ILE A 60 -6.14 0.85 1.42
C ILE A 60 -5.29 -0.01 0.48
N ALA A 61 -4.87 -1.20 0.90
CA ALA A 61 -4.08 -2.11 0.07
C ALA A 61 -4.83 -2.53 -1.21
N GLN A 62 -6.11 -2.86 -1.11
CA GLN A 62 -6.96 -3.18 -2.26
C GLN A 62 -7.06 -2.00 -3.24
N ARG A 63 -7.20 -0.77 -2.72
CA ARG A 63 -7.22 0.44 -3.57
C ARG A 63 -5.88 0.69 -4.24
N GLN A 64 -4.77 0.51 -3.52
CA GLN A 64 -3.42 0.64 -4.10
C GLN A 64 -3.19 -0.37 -5.22
N VAL A 65 -3.57 -1.63 -5.03
CA VAL A 65 -3.49 -2.66 -6.09
C VAL A 65 -4.39 -2.31 -7.27
N ARG A 66 -5.61 -1.81 -7.02
CA ARG A 66 -6.49 -1.33 -8.09
C ARG A 66 -5.88 -0.18 -8.89
N ILE A 67 -5.28 0.81 -8.22
CA ILE A 67 -4.61 1.94 -8.87
C ILE A 67 -3.39 1.46 -9.66
N ALA A 68 -2.55 0.61 -9.06
CA ALA A 68 -1.40 0.04 -9.73
C ALA A 68 -1.81 -0.76 -10.97
N GLY A 69 -2.83 -1.62 -10.85
CA GLY A 69 -3.39 -2.36 -11.97
C GLY A 69 -4.07 -1.46 -13.00
N HIS A 70 -4.60 -0.30 -12.62
CA HIS A 70 -5.12 0.68 -13.57
C HIS A 70 -3.99 1.34 -14.35
N ILE A 71 -2.92 1.77 -13.68
CA ILE A 71 -1.71 2.34 -14.30
C ILE A 71 -1.06 1.34 -15.26
N LEU A 72 -0.96 0.07 -14.87
CA LEU A 72 -0.36 -0.98 -15.70
C LEU A 72 -1.19 -1.28 -16.97
N ARG A 73 -2.51 -1.05 -16.93
CA ARG A 73 -3.39 -1.17 -18.10
C ARG A 73 -3.38 0.08 -18.98
N MET A 74 -2.79 1.19 -18.54
CA MET A 74 -2.64 2.38 -19.38
C MET A 74 -1.58 2.16 -20.47
N PRO A 75 -1.73 2.79 -21.65
CA PRO A 75 -0.71 2.72 -22.69
C PRO A 75 0.62 3.32 -22.22
N GLN A 76 1.72 2.68 -22.64
CA GLN A 76 3.11 2.96 -22.26
C GLN A 76 3.56 4.41 -22.47
N GLN A 77 2.92 5.13 -23.41
CA GLN A 77 3.20 6.55 -23.71
C GLN A 77 2.81 7.50 -22.58
N ARG A 78 2.09 7.04 -21.54
CA ARG A 78 1.68 7.88 -20.41
C ARG A 78 2.76 7.89 -19.32
N ILE A 79 3.09 9.09 -18.85
CA ILE A 79 4.04 9.39 -17.75
C ILE A 79 3.94 8.40 -16.55
N PRO A 80 2.74 8.08 -16.00
CA PRO A 80 2.64 7.18 -14.85
C PRO A 80 3.07 5.73 -15.15
N HIS A 81 2.91 5.27 -16.39
CA HIS A 81 3.41 3.95 -16.78
C HIS A 81 4.94 3.95 -16.83
N GLY A 82 5.53 4.96 -17.47
CA GLY A 82 6.99 5.13 -17.51
C GLY A 82 7.62 5.26 -16.13
N ALA A 83 6.96 5.95 -15.20
CA ALA A 83 7.41 6.07 -13.81
C ALA A 83 7.38 4.73 -13.04
N MET A 84 6.42 3.85 -13.33
CA MET A 84 6.34 2.52 -12.68
C MET A 84 7.44 1.57 -13.19
N SER A 85 7.83 1.70 -14.46
CA SER A 85 8.91 0.91 -15.08
C SER A 85 10.30 1.52 -14.88
N TRP A 86 10.41 2.68 -14.21
CA TRP A 86 11.66 3.40 -14.10
C TRP A 86 12.63 2.69 -13.15
N ILE A 87 13.76 2.26 -13.69
CA ILE A 87 14.88 1.72 -12.92
C ILE A 87 15.95 2.81 -12.83
N PRO A 88 16.39 3.20 -11.62
CA PRO A 88 17.45 4.19 -11.48
C PRO A 88 18.76 3.66 -12.08
N PRO A 89 19.46 4.44 -12.92
CA PRO A 89 20.69 3.99 -13.57
C PRO A 89 21.85 3.74 -12.59
N ASN A 90 21.77 4.27 -11.35
CA ASN A 90 22.88 4.29 -10.40
C ASN A 90 22.53 3.58 -9.08
N GLY A 91 22.08 2.33 -9.18
CA GLY A 91 21.81 1.46 -8.04
C GLY A 91 23.05 0.68 -7.59
N LYS A 92 23.62 1.06 -6.45
CA LYS A 92 24.66 0.35 -5.71
C LYS A 92 24.25 -1.10 -5.32
N GLY A 93 24.67 -2.07 -6.15
CA GLY A 93 25.32 -3.35 -5.78
C GLY A 93 24.50 -4.52 -5.23
N THR A 94 24.33 -5.56 -6.06
CA THR A 94 24.68 -6.95 -5.71
C THR A 94 25.32 -7.63 -6.92
N GLY A 95 26.57 -8.03 -6.78
CA GLY A 95 27.36 -8.63 -7.85
C GLY A 95 26.84 -10.00 -8.26
N THR A 96 26.66 -10.20 -9.56
CA THR A 96 26.81 -11.50 -10.21
C THR A 96 27.73 -11.32 -11.42
N ARG A 97 28.99 -11.67 -11.16
CA ARG A 97 29.92 -12.44 -12.00
C ARG A 97 29.59 -12.48 -13.50
N GLY A 98 30.54 -11.97 -14.29
CA GLY A 98 30.37 -11.68 -15.71
C GLY A 98 30.10 -12.87 -16.61
N ASP A 99 29.62 -12.51 -17.80
CA ASP A 99 30.15 -13.07 -19.03
C ASP A 99 30.30 -11.95 -20.06
N GLU A 100 31.41 -12.01 -20.76
CA GLU A 100 32.01 -11.01 -21.62
C GLU A 100 31.73 -11.39 -23.07
N ARG A 101 31.05 -10.51 -23.81
CA ARG A 101 31.28 -10.37 -25.26
C ARG A 101 30.74 -9.05 -25.83
N SER A 102 31.62 -8.05 -25.91
CA SER A 102 31.58 -7.03 -26.98
C SER A 102 32.25 -7.61 -28.24
N PRO A 103 32.25 -6.94 -29.41
CA PRO A 103 31.25 -6.08 -30.04
C PRO A 103 30.98 -6.54 -31.49
N MET A 104 29.90 -6.09 -32.15
CA MET A 104 29.80 -6.13 -33.62
C MET A 104 29.15 -4.84 -34.12
N THR A 105 29.97 -4.05 -34.81
CA THR A 105 29.57 -2.96 -35.70
C THR A 105 29.00 -3.51 -37.02
N PHE A 106 28.47 -2.59 -37.84
CA PHE A 106 27.77 -2.70 -39.14
C PHE A 106 26.24 -2.85 -39.00
N ASN A 107 25.41 -1.98 -39.57
CA ASN A 107 25.54 -1.07 -40.72
C ASN A 107 24.69 0.20 -40.47
#